data_AF-A0A2G8LC54-F1
#
_entry.id   AF-A0A2G8LC54-F1
#
_cell.length_a   1.000
_cell.length_b   1.000
_cell.length_c   1.000
_cell.angle_alpha   90.00
_cell.angle_beta   90.00
_cell.angle_gamma   90.00
#
_symmetry.space_group_name_H-M   'P 1'
#
loop_
_entity.id
_entity.type
_entity.pdbx_description
1 polymer ?
#
loop_
_entity_poly.entity_id
_entity_poly.type
_entity_poly.pdbx_seq_one_letter_code
_entity_poly.pdbx_strand_id
1 'polypeptide(L)'
;MYTFPLSRELILLTLAVKVKCQGDDDITSCLDAFSASGVQALQWKKFLGKKVKVTANDLKPEAVAGINENCQLNGCDFQDYPETIQSEAVIETSCKNANLLLHERSFQYIHLDPFGSSVNFLDAAFSNLPKDGILSVTSTDVSAFLGKCPQVTMRHYNGHVIKCEYQPELACRLILASLARAAARCHKGLEVLFAFAKEHFILTAVRVRRGYKKADESLSQVCRLLHCNLCEERTFLKESLLAEDNLYKNLDCSCYKTHPGKTASLLGPVWSGSIFSQLFVDDMKSFSAEIPGISLEVRSILDKMSEESRIGNQSSCDPHTDGKQQTSGKRKIDLDGENDCKTRKQDSETLDGGSTISSADRIGQKLEEKITKGGRSNGKDGKGEGNKVWKPERTNITVTENISGTPVIGRGVMEESYSCSDKEKVKVADTVTGVENNDPSGNKLKEEAKEKRDDNSKTDSFTQATHTPFYFTVVKHCPNKGKWPRMKTVLDILKAKGHQAALTIFHHHGVRTTASLQQYIQALQECNDS
;
A
#
# COMPACT_ATOMS: atom_id res chain seq x y z
N MET A 1 19.39 -10.07 -4.40
CA MET A 1 19.24 -9.07 -5.49
C MET A 1 18.30 -9.53 -6.63
N TYR A 2 17.57 -10.64 -6.50
CA TYR A 2 16.82 -11.29 -7.60
C TYR A 2 15.35 -10.84 -7.77
N THR A 3 14.85 -9.89 -6.97
CA THR A 3 13.41 -9.61 -6.83
C THR A 3 12.83 -8.60 -7.83
N PHE A 4 13.66 -7.88 -8.58
CA PHE A 4 13.24 -6.60 -9.18
C PHE A 4 12.85 -6.53 -10.67
N PRO A 5 13.16 -7.48 -11.57
CA PRO A 5 12.80 -7.32 -12.99
C PRO A 5 11.30 -7.07 -13.19
N LEU A 6 10.47 -7.86 -12.51
CA LEU A 6 9.01 -7.75 -12.59
C LEU A 6 8.49 -6.41 -12.07
N SER A 7 8.95 -5.99 -10.89
CA SER A 7 8.55 -4.70 -10.29
C SER A 7 8.93 -3.54 -11.21
N ARG A 8 10.16 -3.53 -11.72
CA ARG A 8 10.64 -2.46 -12.61
C ARG A 8 9.86 -2.38 -13.92
N GLU A 9 9.50 -3.52 -14.52
CA GLU A 9 8.67 -3.55 -15.72
C GLU A 9 7.28 -2.95 -15.48
N LEU A 10 6.62 -3.29 -14.36
CA LEU A 10 5.33 -2.69 -13.98
C LEU A 10 5.45 -1.19 -13.71
N ILE A 11 6.52 -0.75 -13.05
CA ILE A 11 6.78 0.67 -12.75
C ILE A 11 7.04 1.45 -14.05
N LEU A 12 7.82 0.89 -14.97
CA LEU A 12 8.05 1.48 -16.30
C LEU A 12 6.73 1.64 -17.07
N LEU A 13 5.87 0.61 -17.08
CA LEU A 13 4.56 0.68 -17.72
C LEU A 13 3.64 1.72 -17.06
N THR A 14 3.70 1.84 -15.74
CA THR A 14 2.95 2.86 -14.99
C THR A 14 3.34 4.28 -15.45
N LEU A 15 4.65 4.52 -15.56
CA LEU A 15 5.17 5.80 -16.02
C LEU A 15 4.87 6.04 -17.51
N ALA A 16 4.95 5.01 -18.36
CA ALA A 16 4.62 5.11 -19.78
C ALA A 16 3.16 5.54 -20.01
N VAL A 17 2.22 4.96 -19.26
CA VAL A 17 0.80 5.37 -19.29
C VAL A 17 0.67 6.83 -18.85
N LYS A 18 1.32 7.23 -17.74
CA LYS A 18 1.30 8.61 -17.26
C LYS A 18 1.78 9.62 -18.30
N VAL A 19 2.83 9.29 -19.04
CA VAL A 19 3.42 10.14 -20.08
C VAL A 19 2.47 10.29 -21.27
N LYS A 20 1.81 9.23 -21.75
CA LYS A 20 0.89 9.32 -22.91
C LYS A 20 -0.43 10.00 -22.59
N CYS A 21 -0.87 9.96 -21.34
CA CYS A 21 -2.05 10.72 -20.93
C CYS A 21 -1.79 12.24 -20.85
N GLN A 22 -0.57 12.72 -21.07
CA GLN A 22 -0.22 14.14 -21.15
C GLN A 22 -0.18 14.65 -22.59
N GLY A 23 -0.14 15.97 -22.77
CA GLY A 23 0.05 16.56 -24.10
C GLY A 23 1.38 16.13 -24.71
N ASP A 24 1.47 16.11 -26.04
CA ASP A 24 2.68 15.63 -26.74
C ASP A 24 3.95 16.44 -26.43
N ASP A 25 3.79 17.71 -26.03
CA ASP A 25 4.87 18.61 -25.64
C ASP A 25 5.18 18.62 -24.13
N ASP A 26 4.39 17.89 -23.31
CA ASP A 26 4.58 17.88 -21.86
C ASP A 26 5.74 16.95 -21.45
N ILE A 27 6.59 17.45 -20.54
CA ILE A 27 7.68 16.67 -19.93
C ILE A 27 7.27 16.26 -18.52
N THR A 28 7.26 14.95 -18.24
CA THR A 28 7.01 14.42 -16.90
C THR A 28 8.29 14.49 -16.06
N SER A 29 8.24 15.20 -14.93
CA SER A 29 9.32 15.17 -13.92
C SER A 29 9.18 13.92 -13.05
N CYS A 30 10.22 13.08 -13.02
CA CYS A 30 10.23 11.75 -12.42
C CYS A 30 11.36 11.62 -11.39
N LEU A 31 11.05 11.03 -10.23
CA LEU A 31 12.03 10.71 -9.20
C LEU A 31 12.11 9.20 -8.96
N ASP A 32 13.30 8.65 -9.13
CA ASP A 32 13.72 7.38 -8.56
C ASP A 32 14.46 7.67 -7.24
N ALA A 33 13.74 7.55 -6.11
CA ALA A 33 14.20 8.08 -4.82
C ALA A 33 15.32 7.25 -4.16
N PHE A 34 15.41 5.96 -4.51
CA PHE A 34 16.35 4.98 -3.97
C PHE A 34 16.99 4.21 -5.12
N SER A 35 17.77 4.92 -5.92
CA SER A 35 18.15 4.47 -7.25
C SER A 35 19.22 3.36 -7.24
N ALA A 36 20.01 3.25 -6.17
CA ALA A 36 21.08 2.27 -6.02
C ALA A 36 22.03 2.24 -7.23
N SER A 37 21.85 1.30 -8.18
CA SER A 37 22.66 1.22 -9.40
C SER A 37 22.20 2.16 -10.52
N GLY A 38 21.04 2.81 -10.41
CA GLY A 38 20.48 3.67 -11.46
C GLY A 38 19.66 2.93 -12.50
N VAL A 39 19.53 1.60 -12.40
CA VAL A 39 18.93 0.77 -13.46
C VAL A 39 17.51 1.19 -13.82
N GLN A 40 16.70 1.61 -12.84
CA GLN A 40 15.33 2.01 -13.08
C GLN A 40 15.24 3.40 -13.73
N ALA A 41 15.97 4.38 -13.20
CA ALA A 41 16.11 5.69 -13.83
C ALA A 41 16.60 5.60 -15.29
N LEU A 42 17.60 4.75 -15.55
CA LEU A 42 18.13 4.47 -16.89
C LEU A 42 17.07 3.85 -17.80
N GLN A 43 16.29 2.89 -17.30
CA GLN A 43 15.16 2.31 -18.04
C GLN A 43 14.15 3.38 -18.45
N TRP A 44 13.72 4.22 -17.51
CA TRP A 44 12.77 5.29 -17.81
C TRP A 44 13.30 6.23 -18.86
N LYS A 45 14.55 6.70 -18.70
CA LYS A 45 15.15 7.64 -19.65
C LYS A 45 15.33 7.03 -21.04
N LYS A 46 15.79 5.78 -21.11
CA LYS A 46 16.03 5.08 -22.38
C LYS A 46 14.75 4.81 -23.16
N PHE A 47 13.68 4.39 -22.48
CA PHE A 47 12.42 4.02 -23.16
C PHE A 47 11.50 5.21 -23.41
N LEU A 48 11.56 6.27 -22.61
CA LEU A 48 10.64 7.42 -22.69
C LEU A 48 11.32 8.70 -23.21
N GLY A 49 12.65 8.71 -23.30
CA GLY A 49 13.43 9.75 -23.98
C GLY A 49 13.21 11.16 -23.43
N LYS A 50 12.80 12.08 -24.32
CA LYS A 50 12.58 13.50 -24.01
C LYS A 50 11.31 13.77 -23.22
N LYS A 51 10.36 12.82 -23.22
CA LYS A 51 9.08 12.98 -22.51
C LYS A 51 9.24 12.89 -20.98
N VAL A 52 10.43 12.53 -20.49
CA VAL A 52 10.75 12.44 -19.07
C VAL A 52 12.00 13.22 -18.69
N LYS A 53 11.91 13.99 -17.59
CA LYS A 53 13.05 14.48 -16.81
C LYS A 53 13.24 13.53 -15.64
N VAL A 54 14.32 12.76 -15.63
CA VAL A 54 14.56 11.75 -14.59
C VAL A 54 15.60 12.26 -13.59
N THR A 55 15.25 12.22 -12.31
CA THR A 55 16.16 12.40 -11.18
C THR A 55 16.39 11.05 -10.50
N ALA A 56 17.63 10.58 -10.49
CA ALA A 56 18.10 9.39 -9.79
C ALA A 56 18.77 9.81 -8.48
N ASN A 57 18.15 9.46 -7.35
CA ASN A 57 18.66 9.83 -6.03
C ASN A 57 19.14 8.60 -5.26
N ASP A 58 20.25 8.74 -4.54
CA ASP A 58 20.63 7.81 -3.49
C ASP A 58 21.26 8.56 -2.31
N LEU A 59 21.27 7.96 -1.12
CA LEU A 59 21.89 8.56 0.05
C LEU A 59 23.42 8.39 0.03
N LYS A 60 23.90 7.32 -0.60
CA LYS A 60 25.33 6.95 -0.60
C LYS A 60 26.08 7.57 -1.77
N PRO A 61 27.17 8.33 -1.54
CA PRO A 61 27.97 8.89 -2.63
C PRO A 61 28.51 7.83 -3.61
N GLU A 62 28.83 6.63 -3.12
CA GLU A 62 29.33 5.53 -3.95
C GLU A 62 28.25 4.98 -4.88
N ALA A 63 26.99 4.99 -4.45
CA ALA A 63 25.86 4.62 -5.30
C ALA A 63 25.69 5.64 -6.42
N VAL A 64 25.75 6.94 -6.10
CA VAL A 64 25.70 8.02 -7.10
C VAL A 64 26.85 7.93 -8.10
N ALA A 65 28.08 7.64 -7.66
CA ALA A 65 29.20 7.38 -8.55
C ALA A 65 28.94 6.18 -9.49
N GLY A 66 28.33 5.11 -8.97
CA GLY A 66 27.90 3.97 -9.79
C GLY A 66 26.79 4.31 -10.78
N ILE A 67 25.82 5.16 -10.41
CA ILE A 67 24.79 5.66 -11.33
C ILE A 67 25.45 6.42 -12.48
N ASN A 68 26.41 7.28 -12.19
CA ASN A 68 27.16 8.06 -13.17
C ASN A 68 27.92 7.18 -14.16
N GLU A 69 28.65 6.18 -13.67
CA GLU A 69 29.32 5.18 -14.51
C GLU A 69 28.31 4.44 -15.40
N ASN A 70 27.19 4.00 -14.82
CA ASN A 70 26.15 3.29 -15.56
C ASN A 70 25.45 4.18 -16.60
N CYS A 71 25.34 5.49 -16.38
CA CYS A 71 24.87 6.42 -17.41
C CYS A 71 25.81 6.41 -18.61
N GLN A 72 27.12 6.56 -18.38
CA GLN A 72 28.14 6.54 -19.44
C GLN A 72 28.13 5.22 -20.21
N LEU A 73 28.03 4.08 -19.52
CA LEU A 73 27.98 2.75 -20.14
C LEU A 73 26.76 2.53 -21.05
N ASN A 74 25.70 3.33 -20.89
CA ASN A 74 24.48 3.26 -21.69
C ASN A 74 24.33 4.42 -22.66
N GLY A 75 25.39 5.22 -22.88
CA GLY A 75 25.36 6.38 -23.76
C GLY A 75 24.39 7.47 -23.29
N CYS A 76 24.14 7.55 -21.99
CA CYS A 76 23.37 8.63 -21.35
C CYS A 76 24.35 9.59 -20.66
N ASP A 77 24.09 10.88 -20.76
CA ASP A 77 24.82 11.87 -19.97
C ASP A 77 24.22 11.95 -18.56
N PHE A 78 25.00 12.41 -17.58
CA PHE A 78 24.52 12.70 -16.24
C PHE A 78 24.96 14.08 -15.79
N GLN A 79 24.17 14.72 -14.95
CA GLN A 79 24.49 16.02 -14.36
C GLN A 79 24.09 16.03 -12.88
N ASP A 80 24.99 16.55 -12.04
CA ASP A 80 24.68 16.86 -10.65
C ASP A 80 23.92 18.19 -10.62
N TYR A 81 22.71 18.16 -10.07
CA TYR A 81 21.89 19.32 -9.76
C TYR A 81 21.82 20.42 -10.86
N PRO A 82 21.30 20.13 -12.06
CA PRO A 82 21.34 21.06 -13.18
C PRO A 82 20.42 22.29 -12.98
N GLU A 83 20.99 23.50 -13.09
CA GLU A 83 20.23 24.76 -13.13
C GLU A 83 19.38 24.89 -14.41
N THR A 84 19.83 24.28 -15.52
CA THR A 84 19.08 24.19 -16.79
C THR A 84 19.26 22.82 -17.43
N ILE A 85 18.17 22.14 -17.79
CA ILE A 85 18.21 20.86 -18.54
C ILE A 85 18.45 21.20 -20.01
N GLN A 86 19.64 20.90 -20.54
CA GLN A 86 20.00 21.29 -21.91
C GLN A 86 20.14 20.12 -22.90
N SER A 87 19.99 18.85 -22.47
CA SER A 87 20.20 17.70 -23.35
C SER A 87 19.12 16.62 -23.22
N GLU A 88 18.82 15.99 -24.36
CA GLU A 88 17.79 14.97 -24.56
C GLU A 88 18.08 13.66 -23.81
N ALA A 89 19.34 13.42 -23.44
CA ALA A 89 19.83 12.17 -22.85
C ALA A 89 20.41 12.31 -21.43
N VAL A 90 20.12 13.43 -20.73
CA VAL A 90 20.64 13.66 -19.37
C VAL A 90 19.73 13.02 -18.31
N ILE A 91 20.35 12.27 -17.38
CA ILE A 91 19.77 11.89 -16.09
C ILE A 91 20.35 12.82 -15.03
N GLU A 92 19.48 13.44 -14.24
CA GLU A 92 19.91 14.18 -13.08
C GLU A 92 20.26 13.20 -11.95
N THR A 93 21.43 13.34 -11.35
CA THR A 93 21.82 12.54 -10.18
C THR A 93 21.81 13.38 -8.92
N SER A 94 21.39 12.80 -7.80
CA SER A 94 21.35 13.50 -6.51
C SER A 94 21.85 12.59 -5.38
N CYS A 95 22.67 13.15 -4.49
CA CYS A 95 23.17 12.47 -3.30
C CYS A 95 22.49 13.04 -2.03
N LYS A 96 21.16 12.87 -1.90
CA LYS A 96 20.40 13.44 -0.79
C LYS A 96 19.59 12.38 -0.04
N ASN A 97 19.30 12.69 1.22
CA ASN A 97 18.24 11.99 1.94
C ASN A 97 16.92 12.21 1.18
N ALA A 98 16.20 11.12 0.88
CA ALA A 98 14.97 11.17 0.09
C ALA A 98 13.91 12.12 0.70
N ASN A 99 13.77 12.18 2.03
CA ASN A 99 12.83 13.10 2.67
C ASN A 99 13.17 14.56 2.40
N LEU A 100 14.46 14.92 2.41
CA LEU A 100 14.90 16.29 2.11
C LEU A 100 14.56 16.64 0.66
N LEU A 101 14.94 15.77 -0.29
CA LEU A 101 14.70 16.01 -1.71
C LEU A 101 13.20 16.14 -2.04
N LEU A 102 12.35 15.31 -1.41
CA LEU A 102 10.90 15.34 -1.58
C LEU A 102 10.26 16.62 -1.02
N HIS A 103 10.84 17.23 0.01
CA HIS A 103 10.40 18.52 0.56
C HIS A 103 10.92 19.73 -0.23
N GLU A 104 12.09 19.63 -0.83
CA GLU A 104 12.67 20.71 -1.64
C GLU A 104 12.00 20.84 -3.02
N ARG A 105 11.55 19.73 -3.62
CA ARG A 105 11.14 19.70 -5.03
C ARG A 105 9.84 18.93 -5.26
N SER A 106 9.09 19.39 -6.26
CA SER A 106 7.91 18.68 -6.77
C SER A 106 8.24 17.78 -7.95
N PHE A 107 7.73 16.55 -7.91
CA PHE A 107 7.83 15.59 -9.01
C PHE A 107 6.43 15.12 -9.42
N GLN A 108 6.20 14.89 -10.70
CA GLN A 108 4.93 14.41 -11.23
C GLN A 108 4.80 12.88 -11.11
N TYR A 109 5.94 12.19 -11.07
CA TYR A 109 6.02 10.75 -10.82
C TYR A 109 7.10 10.48 -9.77
N ILE A 110 6.77 9.75 -8.71
CA ILE A 110 7.71 9.38 -7.65
C ILE A 110 7.66 7.87 -7.48
N HIS A 111 8.82 7.22 -7.48
CA HIS A 111 8.96 5.85 -7.01
C HIS A 111 9.74 5.77 -5.69
N LEU A 112 9.16 5.09 -4.70
CA LEU A 112 9.79 4.80 -3.41
C LEU A 112 10.04 3.30 -3.28
N ASP A 113 11.32 2.91 -3.27
CA ASP A 113 11.77 1.52 -3.03
C ASP A 113 12.86 1.45 -1.93
N PRO A 114 12.53 1.84 -0.69
CA PRO A 114 13.45 1.67 0.43
C PRO A 114 13.54 0.19 0.84
N PHE A 115 14.64 -0.16 1.50
CA PHE A 115 14.73 -1.44 2.20
C PHE A 115 13.72 -1.49 3.36
N GLY A 116 12.83 -2.49 3.34
CA GLY A 116 11.79 -2.68 4.35
C GLY A 116 10.51 -1.89 4.06
N SER A 117 10.29 -0.80 4.79
CA SER A 117 9.02 -0.05 4.82
C SER A 117 9.17 1.35 4.24
N SER A 118 8.18 1.78 3.47
CA SER A 118 8.14 3.10 2.81
C SER A 118 7.41 4.16 3.62
N VAL A 119 6.84 3.77 4.77
CA VAL A 119 6.01 4.64 5.62
C VAL A 119 6.74 5.93 6.01
N ASN A 120 8.05 5.85 6.28
CA ASN A 120 8.88 6.98 6.72
C ASN A 120 9.08 8.08 5.66
N PHE A 121 8.66 7.84 4.41
CA PHE A 121 8.80 8.76 3.29
C PHE A 121 7.47 9.27 2.75
N LEU A 122 6.34 8.74 3.24
CA LEU A 122 5.02 9.05 2.69
C LEU A 122 4.63 10.51 2.91
N ASP A 123 4.89 11.07 4.09
CA ASP A 123 4.56 12.46 4.38
C ASP A 123 5.35 13.44 3.51
N ALA A 124 6.65 13.19 3.34
CA ALA A 124 7.47 13.99 2.46
C ALA A 124 7.01 13.86 1.00
N ALA A 125 6.72 12.64 0.53
CA ALA A 125 6.24 12.41 -0.83
C ALA A 125 4.92 13.14 -1.11
N PHE A 126 3.93 13.02 -0.21
CA PHE A 126 2.64 13.68 -0.40
C PHE A 126 2.67 15.18 -0.17
N SER A 127 3.70 15.77 0.44
CA SER A 127 3.78 17.22 0.64
C SER A 127 3.77 17.98 -0.70
N ASN A 128 4.66 17.60 -1.63
CA ASN A 128 4.88 18.29 -2.90
C ASN A 128 4.35 17.56 -4.14
N LEU A 129 3.79 16.35 -4.00
CA LEU A 129 3.18 15.65 -5.14
C LEU A 129 1.99 16.45 -5.70
N PRO A 130 2.01 16.89 -6.96
CA PRO A 130 0.99 17.75 -7.54
C PRO A 130 -0.31 16.99 -7.80
N LYS A 131 -1.35 17.72 -8.19
CA LYS A 131 -2.60 17.14 -8.70
C LYS A 131 -2.27 16.22 -9.88
N ASP A 132 -2.89 15.05 -9.90
CA ASP A 132 -2.71 14.00 -10.93
C ASP A 132 -1.28 13.41 -10.99
N GLY A 133 -0.42 13.77 -10.04
CA GLY A 133 0.85 13.12 -9.82
C GLY A 133 0.67 11.68 -9.34
N ILE A 134 1.62 10.81 -9.69
CA ILE A 134 1.58 9.39 -9.33
C ILE A 134 2.68 9.10 -8.31
N LEU A 135 2.29 8.40 -7.24
CA LEU A 135 3.20 7.79 -6.28
C LEU A 135 3.15 6.27 -6.46
N SER A 136 4.30 5.68 -6.74
CA SER A 136 4.50 4.24 -6.77
C SER A 136 5.38 3.85 -5.58
N VAL A 137 4.95 2.85 -4.81
CA VAL A 137 5.64 2.41 -3.59
C VAL A 137 5.84 0.90 -3.63
N THR A 138 7.09 0.49 -3.47
CA THR A 138 7.47 -0.89 -3.18
C THR A 138 7.67 -1.04 -1.68
N SER A 139 7.15 -2.12 -1.09
CA SER A 139 7.40 -2.46 0.31
C SER A 139 7.82 -3.92 0.45
N THR A 140 8.89 -4.15 1.20
CA THR A 140 9.53 -5.46 1.42
C THR A 140 9.44 -5.90 2.89
N ASP A 141 8.61 -5.22 3.70
CA ASP A 141 8.31 -5.53 5.11
C ASP A 141 7.40 -6.76 5.25
N VAL A 142 7.88 -7.90 4.75
CA VAL A 142 7.13 -9.16 4.71
C VAL A 142 6.73 -9.61 6.12
N SER A 143 7.54 -9.36 7.14
CA SER A 143 7.20 -9.75 8.53
C SER A 143 5.98 -9.01 9.07
N ALA A 144 5.82 -7.72 8.74
CA ALA A 144 4.62 -6.95 9.08
C ALA A 144 3.39 -7.46 8.32
N PHE A 145 3.53 -7.73 7.01
CA PHE A 145 2.44 -8.18 6.15
C PHE A 145 1.97 -9.62 6.42
N LEU A 146 2.86 -10.47 6.93
CA LEU A 146 2.54 -11.83 7.39
C LEU A 146 1.95 -11.87 8.81
N GLY A 147 1.78 -10.72 9.48
CA GLY A 147 1.32 -10.67 10.87
C GLY A 147 2.27 -11.34 11.87
N LYS A 148 3.54 -11.57 11.48
CA LYS A 148 4.56 -12.20 12.34
C LYS A 148 5.05 -11.24 13.42
N CYS A 149 5.10 -9.94 13.09
CA CYS A 149 5.57 -8.89 13.99
C CYS A 149 4.45 -7.85 14.18
N PRO A 150 3.39 -8.14 14.96
CA PRO A 150 2.21 -7.27 15.06
C PRO A 150 2.54 -5.87 15.56
N GLN A 151 3.56 -5.74 16.42
CA GLN A 151 4.03 -4.43 16.90
C GLN A 151 4.67 -3.59 15.78
N VAL A 152 5.35 -4.22 14.83
CA VAL A 152 5.89 -3.53 13.64
C VAL A 152 4.74 -3.12 12.73
N THR A 153 3.80 -4.02 12.47
CA THR A 153 2.58 -3.72 11.70
C THR A 153 1.81 -2.54 12.29
N MET A 154 1.68 -2.51 13.62
CA MET A 154 1.00 -1.42 14.32
C MET A 154 1.78 -0.10 14.21
N ARG A 155 3.10 -0.10 14.43
CA ARG A 155 3.91 1.13 14.32
C ARG A 155 3.96 1.71 12.90
N HIS A 156 4.13 0.85 11.90
CA HIS A 156 4.27 1.30 10.51
C HIS A 156 2.92 1.58 9.85
N TYR A 157 1.91 0.75 10.10
CA TYR A 157 0.66 0.79 9.32
C TYR A 157 -0.59 1.04 10.16
N ASN A 158 -0.45 1.24 11.47
CA ASN A 158 -1.57 1.48 12.39
C ASN A 158 -2.69 0.45 12.18
N GLY A 159 -2.34 -0.84 12.08
CA GLY A 159 -3.34 -1.87 11.81
C GLY A 159 -2.93 -3.27 12.25
N HIS A 160 -3.94 -4.12 12.39
CA HIS A 160 -3.81 -5.52 12.78
C HIS A 160 -4.13 -6.43 11.59
N VAL A 161 -3.26 -7.40 11.33
CA VAL A 161 -3.46 -8.42 10.30
C VAL A 161 -3.21 -9.80 10.89
N ILE A 162 -3.80 -10.81 10.27
CA ILE A 162 -3.68 -12.21 10.67
C ILE A 162 -3.35 -13.07 9.46
N LYS A 163 -2.88 -14.29 9.71
CA LYS A 163 -2.69 -15.29 8.67
C LYS A 163 -4.04 -15.79 8.16
N CYS A 164 -4.30 -15.61 6.86
CA CYS A 164 -5.51 -16.04 6.15
C CYS A 164 -5.19 -16.27 4.66
N GLU A 165 -6.14 -16.78 3.89
CA GLU A 165 -5.90 -17.12 2.47
C GLU A 165 -5.77 -15.88 1.56
N TYR A 166 -6.46 -14.80 1.94
CA TYR A 166 -6.47 -13.54 1.20
C TYR A 166 -5.44 -12.52 1.72
N GLN A 167 -4.47 -12.98 2.51
CA GLN A 167 -3.50 -12.14 3.19
C GLN A 167 -2.65 -11.25 2.25
N PRO A 168 -2.24 -11.67 1.03
CA PRO A 168 -1.53 -10.78 0.11
C PRO A 168 -2.33 -9.52 -0.22
N GLU A 169 -3.64 -9.66 -0.49
CA GLU A 169 -4.52 -8.51 -0.73
C GLU A 169 -4.78 -7.72 0.55
N LEU A 170 -4.92 -8.38 1.71
CA LEU A 170 -5.07 -7.71 3.00
C LEU A 170 -3.88 -6.77 3.27
N ALA A 171 -2.66 -7.23 2.97
CA ALA A 171 -1.45 -6.43 3.10
C ALA A 171 -1.41 -5.25 2.12
N CYS A 172 -1.79 -5.45 0.85
CA CYS A 172 -1.95 -4.34 -0.10
C CYS A 172 -2.92 -3.28 0.42
N ARG A 173 -4.09 -3.70 0.93
CA ARG A 173 -5.10 -2.78 1.48
C ARG A 173 -4.64 -2.07 2.74
N LEU A 174 -3.78 -2.70 3.55
CA LEU A 174 -3.15 -2.06 4.71
C LEU A 174 -2.19 -0.94 4.28
N ILE A 175 -1.35 -1.16 3.26
CA ILE A 175 -0.47 -0.13 2.70
C ILE A 175 -1.28 1.03 2.12
N LEU A 176 -2.33 0.72 1.33
CA LEU A 176 -3.23 1.73 0.76
C LEU A 176 -3.91 2.59 1.83
N ALA A 177 -4.28 2.01 2.98
CA ALA A 177 -4.81 2.77 4.10
C ALA A 177 -3.78 3.74 4.70
N SER A 178 -2.51 3.32 4.81
CA SER A 178 -1.42 4.22 5.24
C SER A 178 -1.17 5.34 4.23
N LEU A 179 -1.19 5.03 2.93
CA LEU A 179 -1.09 6.03 1.87
C LEU A 179 -2.23 7.04 1.95
N ALA A 180 -3.48 6.57 2.13
CA ALA A 180 -4.65 7.44 2.22
C ALA A 180 -4.57 8.41 3.40
N ARG A 181 -4.13 7.93 4.57
CA ARG A 181 -3.92 8.78 5.75
C ARG A 181 -2.80 9.80 5.55
N ALA A 182 -1.69 9.41 4.92
CA ALA A 182 -0.59 10.32 4.64
C ALA A 182 -1.00 11.41 3.64
N ALA A 183 -1.67 11.03 2.55
CA ALA A 183 -2.19 11.99 1.57
C ALA A 183 -3.21 12.96 2.19
N ALA A 184 -4.10 12.47 3.06
CA ALA A 184 -5.14 13.28 3.67
C ALA A 184 -4.58 14.41 4.56
N ARG A 185 -3.44 14.18 5.25
CA ARG A 185 -2.73 15.23 6.02
C ARG A 185 -2.30 16.41 5.13
N CYS A 186 -2.13 16.18 3.84
CA CYS A 186 -1.77 17.19 2.84
C CYS A 186 -2.98 17.66 2.00
N HIS A 187 -4.21 17.42 2.46
CA HIS A 187 -5.46 17.73 1.74
C HIS A 187 -5.52 17.08 0.35
N LYS A 188 -5.06 15.83 0.25
CA LYS A 188 -5.04 15.04 -0.99
C LYS A 188 -5.79 13.73 -0.77
N GLY A 189 -6.59 13.35 -1.76
CA GLY A 189 -7.19 12.04 -1.90
C GLY A 189 -6.41 11.15 -2.86
N LEU A 190 -6.79 9.87 -2.90
CA LEU A 190 -6.16 8.84 -3.71
C LEU A 190 -7.15 8.24 -4.71
N GLU A 191 -6.67 8.06 -5.93
CA GLU A 191 -7.20 7.08 -6.87
C GLU A 191 -6.19 5.93 -6.94
N VAL A 192 -6.60 4.71 -6.59
CA VAL A 192 -5.74 3.53 -6.67
C VAL A 192 -5.67 3.07 -8.12
N LEU A 193 -4.46 3.00 -8.67
CA LEU A 193 -4.24 2.56 -10.05
C LEU A 193 -4.12 1.04 -10.11
N PHE A 194 -3.27 0.47 -9.26
CA PHE A 194 -3.22 -0.96 -9.00
C PHE A 194 -2.52 -1.25 -7.67
N ALA A 195 -2.79 -2.42 -7.12
CA ALA A 195 -2.00 -3.03 -6.06
C ALA A 195 -1.60 -4.45 -6.48
N PHE A 196 -0.34 -4.79 -6.26
CA PHE A 196 0.24 -6.07 -6.67
C PHE A 196 1.10 -6.62 -5.53
N ALA A 197 0.97 -7.91 -5.25
CA ALA A 197 1.80 -8.60 -4.27
C ALA A 197 2.40 -9.85 -4.89
N LYS A 198 3.71 -10.04 -4.67
CA LYS A 198 4.44 -11.27 -4.99
C LYS A 198 5.33 -11.61 -3.80
N GLU A 199 5.70 -12.87 -3.63
CA GLU A 199 6.32 -13.50 -2.43
C GLU A 199 7.22 -12.63 -1.52
N HIS A 200 7.96 -11.67 -2.06
CA HIS A 200 8.91 -10.84 -1.30
C HIS A 200 8.65 -9.34 -1.35
N PHE A 201 7.65 -8.87 -2.10
CA PHE A 201 7.35 -7.44 -2.20
C PHE A 201 5.89 -7.16 -2.52
N ILE A 202 5.44 -5.98 -2.09
CA ILE A 202 4.17 -5.41 -2.48
C ILE A 202 4.45 -4.11 -3.24
N LEU A 203 3.85 -3.96 -4.41
CA LEU A 203 3.91 -2.76 -5.24
C LEU A 203 2.52 -2.14 -5.29
N THR A 204 2.42 -0.86 -4.97
CA THR A 204 1.17 -0.09 -5.07
C THR A 204 1.42 1.18 -5.86
N ALA A 205 0.51 1.53 -6.77
CA ALA A 205 0.56 2.78 -7.51
C ALA A 205 -0.74 3.55 -7.29
N VAL A 206 -0.63 4.82 -6.89
CA VAL A 206 -1.76 5.70 -6.62
C VAL A 206 -1.58 7.03 -7.34
N ARG A 207 -2.70 7.60 -7.82
CA ARG A 207 -2.76 8.95 -8.37
C ARG A 207 -3.37 9.90 -7.34
N VAL A 208 -2.75 11.06 -7.18
CA VAL A 208 -3.20 12.10 -6.25
C VAL A 208 -4.35 12.90 -6.84
N ARG A 209 -5.40 13.07 -6.06
CA ARG A 209 -6.50 14.01 -6.34
C ARG A 209 -6.49 15.11 -5.28
N ARG A 210 -6.28 16.37 -5.69
CA ARG A 210 -6.13 17.50 -4.76
C ARG A 210 -7.48 17.98 -4.23
N GLY A 211 -7.55 18.31 -2.94
CA GLY A 211 -8.69 18.96 -2.28
C GLY A 211 -9.19 18.20 -1.05
N TYR A 212 -9.71 18.94 -0.07
CA TYR A 212 -10.23 18.38 1.18
C TYR A 212 -11.34 17.35 0.94
N LYS A 213 -12.31 17.63 0.03
CA LYS A 213 -13.36 16.67 -0.33
C LYS A 213 -12.79 15.33 -0.81
N LYS A 214 -11.72 15.37 -1.61
CA LYS A 214 -11.04 14.16 -2.10
C LYS A 214 -10.29 13.43 -1.00
N ALA A 215 -9.69 14.16 -0.05
CA ALA A 215 -9.10 13.57 1.15
C ALA A 215 -10.16 12.86 2.00
N ASP A 216 -11.29 13.50 2.26
CA ASP A 216 -12.40 12.95 3.04
C ASP A 216 -13.02 11.72 2.36
N GLU A 217 -13.25 11.79 1.04
CA GLU A 217 -13.68 10.65 0.22
C GLU A 217 -12.70 9.46 0.37
N SER A 218 -11.39 9.71 0.35
CA SER A 218 -10.39 8.65 0.49
C SER A 218 -10.34 8.07 1.90
N LEU A 219 -10.45 8.91 2.93
CA LEU A 219 -10.51 8.45 4.32
C LEU A 219 -11.78 7.65 4.60
N SER A 220 -12.90 7.96 3.94
CA SER A 220 -14.13 7.16 4.05
C SER A 220 -13.96 5.70 3.58
N GLN A 221 -12.94 5.43 2.76
CA GLN A 221 -12.57 4.09 2.30
C GLN A 221 -11.58 3.39 3.23
N VAL A 222 -11.17 4.01 4.33
CA VAL A 222 -10.30 3.37 5.33
C VAL A 222 -11.19 2.78 6.42
N CYS A 223 -11.40 1.47 6.37
CA CYS A 223 -12.38 0.79 7.22
C CYS A 223 -11.73 -0.34 8.02
N ARG A 224 -12.34 -0.72 9.15
CA ARG A 224 -11.99 -1.98 9.82
C ARG A 224 -12.64 -3.15 9.08
N LEU A 225 -11.98 -4.31 9.12
CA LEU A 225 -12.45 -5.55 8.50
C LEU A 225 -12.83 -6.54 9.58
N LEU A 226 -14.10 -6.90 9.67
CA LEU A 226 -14.54 -8.00 10.52
C LEU A 226 -14.31 -9.31 9.76
N HIS A 227 -13.63 -10.26 10.39
CA HIS A 227 -13.23 -11.53 9.79
C HIS A 227 -13.61 -12.71 10.67
N CYS A 228 -14.23 -13.75 10.12
CA CYS A 228 -14.42 -15.02 10.80
C CYS A 228 -13.16 -15.89 10.71
N ASN A 229 -12.56 -16.22 11.86
CA ASN A 229 -11.34 -17.04 11.95
C ASN A 229 -11.54 -18.51 11.50
N LEU A 230 -12.79 -18.93 11.26
CA LEU A 230 -13.12 -20.30 10.89
C LEU A 230 -13.33 -20.44 9.37
N CYS A 231 -14.37 -19.79 8.84
CA CYS A 231 -14.75 -19.89 7.43
C CYS A 231 -14.17 -18.78 6.55
N GLU A 232 -13.49 -17.78 7.13
CA GLU A 232 -12.94 -16.62 6.42
C GLU A 232 -13.99 -15.74 5.72
N GLU A 233 -15.27 -15.86 6.13
CA GLU A 233 -16.30 -14.84 5.87
C GLU A 233 -15.86 -13.50 6.46
N ARG A 234 -16.14 -12.41 5.74
CA ARG A 234 -15.55 -11.12 6.06
C ARG A 234 -16.35 -9.96 5.49
N THR A 235 -16.38 -8.85 6.23
CA THR A 235 -17.06 -7.63 5.79
C THR A 235 -16.34 -6.38 6.30
N PHE A 236 -16.39 -5.30 5.53
CA PHE A 236 -15.92 -4.00 6.01
C PHE A 236 -16.98 -3.40 6.92
N LEU A 237 -16.54 -2.94 8.10
CA LEU A 237 -17.40 -2.19 9.00
C LEU A 237 -17.41 -0.72 8.58
N LYS A 238 -18.60 -0.14 8.49
CA LYS A 238 -18.74 1.31 8.33
C LYS A 238 -18.28 1.99 9.61
N GLU A 239 -17.56 3.10 9.48
CA GLU A 239 -17.20 3.92 10.63
C GLU A 239 -18.49 4.43 11.29
N SER A 240 -18.72 4.06 12.54
CA SER A 240 -19.88 4.47 13.33
C SER A 240 -19.37 5.03 14.65
N LEU A 241 -19.89 6.22 15.01
CA LEU A 241 -19.63 6.81 16.33
C LEU A 241 -20.36 6.05 17.45
N LEU A 242 -21.36 5.25 17.10
CA LEU A 242 -22.10 4.40 18.03
C LEU A 242 -21.43 3.04 18.12
N ALA A 243 -21.21 2.58 19.36
CA ALA A 243 -20.77 1.22 19.61
C ALA A 243 -21.85 0.23 19.17
N GLU A 244 -21.47 -0.75 18.34
CA GLU A 244 -22.36 -1.86 18.00
C GLU A 244 -22.30 -2.95 19.07
N ASP A 245 -23.46 -3.32 19.62
CA ASP A 245 -23.56 -4.35 20.67
C ASP A 245 -23.12 -5.74 20.18
N ASN A 246 -23.39 -6.05 18.91
CA ASN A 246 -23.11 -7.38 18.35
C ASN A 246 -22.61 -7.31 16.91
N LEU A 247 -21.28 -7.31 16.78
CA LEU A 247 -20.58 -7.30 15.49
C LEU A 247 -20.90 -8.51 14.61
N TYR A 248 -21.27 -9.68 15.17
CA TYR A 248 -21.57 -10.88 14.39
C TYR A 248 -22.75 -10.72 13.43
N LYS A 249 -23.64 -9.74 13.67
CA LYS A 249 -24.75 -9.41 12.75
C LYS A 249 -24.27 -8.97 11.37
N ASN A 250 -23.02 -8.51 11.26
CA ASN A 250 -22.44 -8.07 10.00
C ASN A 250 -21.81 -9.23 9.20
N LEU A 251 -21.72 -10.45 9.75
CA LEU A 251 -21.19 -11.62 9.05
C LEU A 251 -22.34 -12.53 8.58
N ASP A 252 -22.32 -12.91 7.31
CA ASP A 252 -23.30 -13.83 6.72
C ASP A 252 -23.08 -15.32 7.11
N CYS A 253 -22.15 -15.58 8.03
CA CYS A 253 -21.85 -16.92 8.54
C CYS A 253 -22.47 -17.17 9.92
N SER A 254 -22.86 -18.42 10.17
CA SER A 254 -23.39 -18.86 11.48
C SER A 254 -22.34 -19.52 12.39
N CYS A 255 -21.05 -19.37 12.08
CA CYS A 255 -19.95 -20.02 12.81
C CYS A 255 -19.95 -19.73 14.31
N TYR A 256 -20.37 -18.53 14.71
CA TYR A 256 -20.47 -18.12 16.12
C TYR A 256 -21.55 -18.88 16.89
N LYS A 257 -22.53 -19.48 16.20
CA LYS A 257 -23.56 -20.34 16.80
C LYS A 257 -23.07 -21.78 16.95
N THR A 258 -22.21 -22.23 16.03
CA THR A 258 -21.77 -23.64 15.97
C THR A 258 -20.48 -23.91 16.75
N HIS A 259 -19.73 -22.87 17.11
CA HIS A 259 -18.49 -22.99 17.87
C HIS A 259 -18.51 -22.10 19.12
N PRO A 260 -18.03 -22.58 20.28
CA PRO A 260 -17.93 -21.76 21.48
C PRO A 260 -16.83 -20.71 21.34
N GLY A 261 -17.02 -19.56 21.99
CA GLY A 261 -16.02 -18.48 22.07
C GLY A 261 -16.11 -17.44 20.94
N LYS A 262 -15.14 -16.53 20.92
CA LYS A 262 -15.07 -15.48 19.90
C LYS A 262 -14.53 -16.06 18.59
N THR A 263 -15.39 -16.19 17.59
CA THR A 263 -15.03 -16.74 16.28
C THR A 263 -14.61 -15.68 15.27
N ALA A 264 -14.81 -14.40 15.58
CA ALA A 264 -14.45 -13.29 14.70
C ALA A 264 -13.37 -12.37 15.30
N SER A 265 -12.52 -11.85 14.42
CA SER A 265 -11.45 -10.89 14.71
C SER A 265 -11.69 -9.58 13.97
N LEU A 266 -11.32 -8.47 14.59
CA LEU A 266 -11.34 -7.16 13.95
C LEU A 266 -9.94 -6.82 13.42
N LEU A 267 -9.82 -6.64 12.11
CA LEU A 267 -8.58 -6.40 11.39
C LEU A 267 -8.53 -4.96 10.87
N GLY A 268 -7.34 -4.55 10.42
CA GLY A 268 -7.09 -3.23 9.86
C GLY A 268 -6.91 -2.13 10.92
N PRO A 269 -7.27 -0.88 10.61
CA PRO A 269 -7.98 -0.43 9.41
C PRO A 269 -7.22 -0.68 8.10
N VAL A 270 -7.96 -0.99 7.04
CA VAL A 270 -7.48 -1.26 5.69
C VAL A 270 -8.32 -0.52 4.64
N TRP A 271 -7.81 -0.38 3.43
CA TRP A 271 -8.53 0.19 2.30
C TRP A 271 -9.67 -0.72 1.83
N SER A 272 -10.90 -0.23 1.83
CA SER A 272 -12.11 -0.95 1.40
C SER A 272 -12.45 -0.73 -0.08
N GLY A 273 -12.00 0.37 -0.67
CA GLY A 273 -12.26 0.71 -2.07
C GLY A 273 -11.60 -0.22 -3.09
N SER A 274 -11.74 0.13 -4.38
CA SER A 274 -11.08 -0.59 -5.46
C SER A 274 -9.56 -0.56 -5.31
N ILE A 275 -8.93 -1.67 -5.70
CA ILE A 275 -7.48 -1.82 -5.74
C ILE A 275 -6.93 -1.86 -7.17
N PHE A 276 -7.81 -1.69 -8.17
CA PHE A 276 -7.47 -1.59 -9.58
C PHE A 276 -8.27 -0.47 -10.25
N SER A 277 -7.61 0.29 -11.13
CA SER A 277 -8.26 1.16 -12.09
C SER A 277 -8.30 0.42 -13.43
N GLN A 278 -9.48 -0.05 -13.83
CA GLN A 278 -9.66 -0.87 -15.03
C GLN A 278 -9.06 -0.20 -16.27
N LEU A 279 -9.37 1.08 -16.49
CA LEU A 279 -8.85 1.84 -17.64
C LEU A 279 -7.32 1.91 -17.60
N PHE A 280 -6.73 2.18 -16.42
CA PHE A 280 -5.29 2.29 -16.29
C PHE A 280 -4.58 0.94 -16.53
N VAL A 281 -5.16 -0.16 -16.04
CA VAL A 281 -4.62 -1.51 -16.26
C VAL A 281 -4.73 -1.92 -17.72
N ASP A 282 -5.84 -1.60 -18.39
CA ASP A 282 -6.04 -1.85 -19.83
C ASP A 282 -5.04 -1.02 -20.68
N ASP A 283 -4.74 0.21 -20.27
CA ASP A 283 -3.68 1.02 -20.89
C ASP A 283 -2.31 0.37 -20.68
N MET A 284 -1.95 -0.03 -19.45
CA MET A 284 -0.69 -0.72 -19.16
C MET A 284 -0.52 -1.98 -20.01
N LYS A 285 -1.60 -2.76 -20.18
CA LYS A 285 -1.62 -3.94 -21.04
C LYS A 285 -1.34 -3.58 -22.49
N SER A 286 -1.98 -2.55 -23.02
CA SER A 286 -1.77 -2.09 -24.40
C SER A 286 -0.30 -1.67 -24.62
N PHE A 287 0.27 -0.92 -23.69
CA PHE A 287 1.68 -0.51 -23.74
C PHE A 287 2.69 -1.63 -23.59
N SER A 288 2.34 -2.68 -22.87
CA SER A 288 3.23 -3.84 -22.70
C SER A 288 3.58 -4.52 -24.03
N ALA A 289 2.78 -4.30 -25.08
CA ALA A 289 3.05 -4.73 -26.45
C ALA A 289 3.95 -3.74 -27.21
N GLU A 290 3.86 -2.44 -26.92
CA GLU A 290 4.62 -1.37 -27.59
C GLU A 290 6.07 -1.28 -27.09
N ILE A 291 6.31 -1.51 -25.78
CA ILE A 291 7.64 -1.37 -25.17
C ILE A 291 8.45 -2.67 -25.37
N PRO A 292 9.63 -2.60 -26.03
CA PRO A 292 10.51 -3.75 -26.18
C PRO A 292 11.03 -4.26 -24.84
N GLY A 293 11.14 -5.57 -24.68
CA GLY A 293 11.78 -6.18 -23.52
C GLY A 293 10.86 -6.46 -22.31
N ILE A 294 9.58 -6.06 -22.37
CA ILE A 294 8.59 -6.47 -21.37
C ILE A 294 8.37 -7.98 -21.44
N SER A 295 8.45 -8.65 -20.30
CA SER A 295 8.36 -10.10 -20.19
C SER A 295 6.94 -10.62 -20.45
N LEU A 296 6.85 -11.86 -20.95
CA LEU A 296 5.57 -12.57 -21.06
C LEU A 296 4.89 -12.75 -19.70
N GLU A 297 5.68 -12.82 -18.61
CA GLU A 297 5.16 -12.91 -17.26
C GLU A 297 4.38 -11.64 -16.87
N VAL A 298 4.93 -10.43 -17.10
CA VAL A 298 4.21 -9.18 -16.87
C VAL A 298 2.97 -9.09 -17.73
N ARG A 299 3.03 -9.47 -19.01
CA ARG A 299 1.85 -9.48 -19.89
C ARG A 299 0.74 -10.37 -19.34
N SER A 300 1.08 -11.59 -18.90
CA SER A 300 0.12 -12.50 -18.27
C SER A 300 -0.46 -11.96 -16.95
N ILE A 301 0.35 -11.24 -16.17
CA ILE A 301 -0.13 -10.57 -14.94
C ILE A 301 -1.12 -9.46 -15.29
N LEU A 302 -0.83 -8.64 -16.31
CA LEU A 302 -1.71 -7.57 -16.76
C LEU A 302 -3.02 -8.11 -17.35
N ASP A 303 -2.97 -9.24 -18.06
CA ASP A 303 -4.17 -9.94 -18.53
C ASP A 303 -5.08 -10.33 -17.36
N LYS A 304 -4.51 -11.00 -16.35
CA LYS A 304 -5.27 -11.40 -15.15
C LYS A 304 -5.78 -10.19 -14.37
N MET A 305 -4.95 -9.15 -14.20
CA MET A 305 -5.31 -7.93 -13.49
C MET A 305 -6.45 -7.19 -14.21
N SER A 306 -6.42 -7.14 -15.55
CA SER A 306 -7.48 -6.56 -16.38
C SER A 306 -8.80 -7.31 -16.20
N GLU A 307 -8.79 -8.64 -16.27
CA GLU A 307 -9.98 -9.47 -16.03
C GLU A 307 -10.52 -9.30 -14.61
N GLU A 308 -9.63 -9.33 -13.61
CA GLU A 308 -9.97 -9.19 -12.20
C GLU A 308 -10.57 -7.81 -11.88
N SER A 309 -10.03 -6.74 -12.47
CA SER A 309 -10.49 -5.36 -12.25
C SER A 309 -11.95 -5.10 -12.65
N ARG A 310 -12.54 -5.99 -13.46
CA ARG A 310 -13.92 -5.89 -13.96
C ARG A 310 -14.95 -6.47 -12.99
N ILE A 311 -14.52 -7.22 -11.97
CA ILE A 311 -15.42 -7.92 -11.05
C ILE A 311 -15.98 -6.95 -10.00
N GLY A 312 -17.31 -6.82 -9.95
CA GLY A 312 -18.02 -5.94 -9.02
C GLY A 312 -18.35 -4.55 -9.59
N ASN A 313 -17.78 -4.17 -10.75
CA ASN A 313 -18.13 -2.93 -11.44
C ASN A 313 -19.54 -3.06 -12.07
N GLN A 314 -20.59 -2.89 -11.26
CA GLN A 314 -21.90 -2.60 -11.80
C GLN A 314 -21.91 -1.13 -12.24
N SER A 315 -21.85 -0.91 -13.54
CA SER A 315 -22.49 0.27 -14.11
C SER A 315 -23.99 0.09 -13.89
N SER A 316 -24.60 0.95 -13.07
CA SER A 316 -26.04 1.02 -13.00
C SER A 316 -26.57 1.63 -14.29
N CYS A 317 -26.77 0.81 -15.32
CA CYS A 317 -27.59 1.13 -16.46
C CYS A 317 -28.66 0.03 -16.62
N ASP A 318 -29.64 0.04 -15.73
CA ASP A 318 -30.91 -0.62 -16.01
C ASP A 318 -31.83 0.38 -16.75
N PRO A 319 -32.36 0.02 -17.94
CA PRO A 319 -33.33 0.83 -18.64
C PRO A 319 -34.73 0.64 -18.03
N HIS A 320 -35.32 1.75 -17.60
CA HIS A 320 -36.76 1.99 -17.41
C HIS A 320 -37.61 0.93 -16.68
N THR A 321 -38.10 1.31 -15.50
CA THR A 321 -39.52 1.08 -15.21
C THR A 321 -40.08 2.27 -14.43
N ASP A 322 -40.70 3.19 -15.16
CA ASP A 322 -41.50 4.28 -14.61
C ASP A 322 -42.71 3.70 -13.86
N GLY A 323 -42.65 3.71 -12.53
CA GLY A 323 -43.77 3.43 -11.65
C GLY A 323 -44.05 4.65 -10.77
N LYS A 324 -44.70 5.67 -11.33
CA LYS A 324 -45.27 6.78 -10.56
C LYS A 324 -46.31 6.22 -9.58
N GLN A 325 -46.04 6.27 -8.28
CA GLN A 325 -47.10 6.44 -7.29
C GLN A 325 -46.77 7.57 -6.33
N GLN A 326 -47.71 8.50 -6.35
CA GLN A 326 -47.73 9.81 -5.74
C GLN A 326 -48.53 9.66 -4.44
N THR A 327 -47.90 9.79 -3.27
CA THR A 327 -48.63 10.08 -2.04
C THR A 327 -47.88 11.11 -1.22
N SER A 328 -48.42 12.33 -1.30
CA SER A 328 -48.31 13.44 -0.37
C SER A 328 -48.52 13.01 1.09
N GLY A 329 -47.68 13.51 1.99
CA GLY A 329 -47.86 13.35 3.43
C GLY A 329 -46.91 14.21 4.24
N LYS A 330 -47.11 15.53 4.23
CA LYS A 330 -46.53 16.45 5.22
C LYS A 330 -46.96 16.01 6.62
N ARG A 331 -46.02 15.84 7.55
CA ARG A 331 -46.26 16.09 8.98
C ARG A 331 -44.97 16.57 9.66
N LYS A 332 -44.99 17.85 10.03
CA LYS A 332 -44.21 18.44 11.13
C LYS A 332 -44.56 17.72 12.42
N ILE A 333 -43.59 17.43 13.29
CA ILE A 333 -43.80 17.43 14.73
C ILE A 333 -42.60 18.14 15.37
N ASP A 334 -42.97 19.03 16.29
CA ASP A 334 -42.18 20.05 16.95
C ASP A 334 -41.26 19.48 18.05
N LEU A 335 -40.23 20.28 18.33
CA LEU A 335 -39.43 20.28 19.55
C LEU A 335 -40.31 20.76 20.71
N ASP A 336 -40.18 20.13 21.89
CA ASP A 336 -40.14 20.77 23.22
C ASP A 336 -40.10 19.70 24.32
N GLY A 337 -39.30 19.93 25.37
CA GLY A 337 -39.39 19.17 26.61
C GLY A 337 -38.08 19.03 27.41
N GLU A 338 -37.67 20.10 28.08
CA GLU A 338 -36.79 20.04 29.27
C GLU A 338 -37.47 19.29 30.42
N ASN A 339 -36.72 18.48 31.19
CA ASN A 339 -36.66 18.58 32.67
C ASN A 339 -35.68 17.57 33.30
N ASP A 340 -34.58 18.16 33.77
CA ASP A 340 -33.86 18.04 35.04
C ASP A 340 -34.04 16.87 36.06
N CYS A 341 -32.88 16.59 36.68
CA CYS A 341 -32.63 16.21 38.08
C CYS A 341 -32.96 14.78 38.61
N LYS A 342 -31.92 14.00 38.95
CA LYS A 342 -31.43 13.84 40.35
C LYS A 342 -30.43 12.70 40.53
N THR A 343 -29.38 13.04 41.24
CA THR A 343 -28.37 12.22 41.91
C THR A 343 -28.96 11.20 42.89
N ARG A 344 -28.33 10.01 42.96
CA ARG A 344 -28.33 9.21 44.20
C ARG A 344 -27.01 8.46 44.35
N LYS A 345 -26.24 8.90 45.36
CA LYS A 345 -25.20 8.14 46.05
C LYS A 345 -25.85 6.98 46.80
N GLN A 346 -25.16 5.85 46.88
CA GLN A 346 -25.20 5.03 48.09
C GLN A 346 -23.86 4.29 48.27
N ASP A 347 -23.34 4.44 49.48
CA ASP A 347 -22.10 3.94 50.04
C ASP A 347 -22.14 2.40 50.25
N SER A 348 -21.04 1.69 49.97
CA SER A 348 -20.07 1.12 50.92
C SER A 348 -20.46 -0.25 51.50
N GLU A 349 -19.59 -1.25 51.29
CA GLU A 349 -19.15 -2.13 52.37
C GLU A 349 -17.85 -2.86 51.99
N THR A 350 -16.79 -2.53 52.73
CA THR A 350 -15.52 -3.22 52.85
C THR A 350 -15.65 -4.41 53.79
N LEU A 351 -15.07 -5.56 53.44
CA LEU A 351 -14.55 -6.52 54.42
C LEU A 351 -13.20 -7.06 53.97
N ASP A 352 -12.30 -7.02 54.94
CA ASP A 352 -10.87 -7.31 54.95
C ASP A 352 -10.61 -8.81 55.23
N GLY A 353 -9.40 -9.31 54.92
CA GLY A 353 -9.02 -10.66 55.34
C GLY A 353 -7.89 -11.38 54.58
N GLY A 354 -6.64 -10.90 54.74
CA GLY A 354 -5.52 -11.72 55.24
C GLY A 354 -4.91 -12.89 54.43
N SER A 355 -3.76 -12.61 53.80
CA SER A 355 -2.46 -13.30 53.92
C SER A 355 -2.29 -14.83 53.74
N THR A 356 -1.34 -15.24 52.89
CA THR A 356 -0.08 -15.91 53.31
C THR A 356 0.97 -15.96 52.18
N ILE A 357 2.23 -15.75 52.59
CA ILE A 357 3.47 -15.79 51.82
C ILE A 357 4.21 -17.09 52.12
N SER A 358 4.89 -17.67 51.12
CA SER A 358 6.11 -18.51 51.24
C SER A 358 6.58 -18.83 49.80
N SER A 359 7.71 -18.32 49.29
CA SER A 359 9.10 -18.80 49.51
C SER A 359 9.31 -20.25 49.06
N ALA A 360 10.37 -20.72 48.37
CA ALA A 360 11.49 -20.18 47.60
C ALA A 360 12.26 -21.41 47.01
N ASP A 361 12.99 -21.21 45.91
CA ASP A 361 14.25 -21.87 45.45
C ASP A 361 14.55 -23.39 45.65
N ARG A 362 14.99 -24.07 44.57
CA ARG A 362 16.42 -24.42 44.30
C ARG A 362 16.65 -25.48 43.18
N ILE A 363 17.60 -25.15 42.28
CA ILE A 363 18.72 -25.95 41.70
C ILE A 363 18.36 -27.14 40.76
N GLY A 364 19.00 -27.42 39.61
CA GLY A 364 20.12 -26.83 38.89
C GLY A 364 20.80 -27.85 37.93
N GLN A 365 21.39 -27.33 36.83
CA GLN A 365 22.62 -27.77 36.10
C GLN A 365 22.69 -28.96 35.10
N LYS A 366 23.54 -28.70 34.07
CA LYS A 366 24.29 -29.55 33.09
C LYS A 366 23.55 -29.91 31.78
N LEU A 367 24.14 -29.88 30.57
CA LEU A 367 25.55 -29.95 30.13
C LEU A 367 25.69 -29.41 28.67
N GLU A 368 26.73 -28.62 28.38
CA GLU A 368 27.30 -28.46 27.01
C GLU A 368 28.43 -29.47 26.82
N GLU A 369 28.61 -30.04 25.62
CA GLU A 369 29.91 -30.18 24.94
C GLU A 369 29.86 -30.94 23.59
N LYS A 370 30.83 -30.57 22.73
CA LYS A 370 31.36 -31.22 21.50
C LYS A 370 30.71 -30.84 20.16
N ILE A 371 31.46 -30.06 19.37
CA ILE A 371 32.35 -30.57 18.29
C ILE A 371 33.34 -29.46 17.88
N THR A 372 34.63 -29.72 18.10
CA THR A 372 35.74 -29.08 17.37
C THR A 372 36.49 -30.17 16.61
N LYS A 373 36.81 -29.89 15.33
CA LYS A 373 38.10 -30.11 14.65
C LYS A 373 37.89 -30.33 13.14
N GLY A 374 38.64 -29.57 12.35
CA GLY A 374 38.77 -29.81 10.91
C GLY A 374 39.35 -28.66 10.09
N GLY A 375 40.40 -27.98 10.59
CA GLY A 375 41.14 -27.00 9.81
C GLY A 375 42.23 -27.68 8.96
N ARG A 376 42.22 -27.43 7.66
CA ARG A 376 43.37 -27.61 6.77
C ARG A 376 43.23 -26.65 5.58
N SER A 377 43.95 -25.52 5.63
CA SER A 377 44.10 -24.58 4.52
C SER A 377 45.56 -24.59 4.06
N ASN A 378 45.79 -25.04 2.82
CA ASN A 378 46.97 -24.70 2.05
C ASN A 378 46.64 -23.45 1.23
N GLY A 379 47.56 -22.49 1.22
CA GLY A 379 47.42 -21.25 0.45
C GLY A 379 47.56 -21.45 -1.06
N LYS A 380 47.11 -20.44 -1.82
CA LYS A 380 47.76 -19.88 -3.02
C LYS A 380 47.00 -18.64 -3.51
N ASP A 381 47.78 -17.57 -3.67
CA ASP A 381 47.85 -16.63 -4.79
C ASP A 381 46.62 -15.81 -5.19
N GLY A 382 46.83 -14.48 -5.18
CA GLY A 382 45.85 -13.47 -5.54
C GLY A 382 45.49 -13.44 -7.02
N LYS A 383 44.32 -12.83 -7.29
CA LYS A 383 43.85 -12.34 -8.60
C LYS A 383 42.83 -11.23 -8.36
N GLY A 384 42.96 -10.15 -9.13
CA GLY A 384 42.29 -8.86 -8.94
C GLY A 384 40.76 -8.90 -8.97
N GLU A 385 40.19 -7.94 -8.25
CA GLU A 385 38.77 -7.60 -8.25
C GLU A 385 38.41 -6.93 -9.60
N GLY A 386 37.91 -7.72 -10.54
CA GLY A 386 37.22 -7.21 -11.71
C GLY A 386 35.75 -6.95 -11.38
N ASN A 387 35.28 -5.71 -11.54
CA ASN A 387 33.86 -5.37 -11.46
C ASN A 387 33.06 -6.27 -12.42
N LYS A 388 32.06 -6.97 -11.90
CA LYS A 388 31.17 -7.80 -12.72
C LYS A 388 30.16 -6.89 -13.43
N VAL A 389 30.23 -6.88 -14.75
CA VAL A 389 29.26 -6.19 -15.61
C VAL A 389 28.06 -7.10 -15.82
N TRP A 390 26.86 -6.63 -15.47
CA TRP A 390 25.62 -7.34 -15.71
C TRP A 390 24.84 -6.70 -16.86
N LYS A 391 24.44 -7.53 -17.83
CA LYS A 391 23.52 -7.17 -18.90
C LYS A 391 22.24 -8.01 -18.73
N PRO A 392 21.10 -7.43 -18.32
CA PRO A 392 19.82 -8.07 -18.57
C PRO A 392 19.64 -8.18 -20.08
N GLU A 393 19.54 -9.41 -20.57
CA GLU A 393 19.35 -9.75 -21.99
C GLU A 393 18.13 -9.07 -22.64
N ARG A 394 17.21 -8.49 -21.85
CA ARG A 394 15.90 -8.00 -22.32
C ARG A 394 15.80 -6.49 -22.54
N THR A 395 16.61 -5.66 -21.87
CA THR A 395 16.50 -4.18 -21.99
C THR A 395 17.74 -3.50 -22.60
N ASN A 396 18.79 -4.26 -22.94
CA ASN A 396 20.07 -3.74 -23.44
C ASN A 396 20.65 -2.64 -22.53
N ILE A 397 20.40 -2.67 -21.21
CA ILE A 397 20.94 -1.70 -20.25
C ILE A 397 22.05 -2.36 -19.48
N THR A 398 23.26 -1.85 -19.61
CA THR A 398 24.44 -2.41 -18.95
C THR A 398 24.61 -1.74 -17.59
N VAL A 399 24.71 -2.50 -16.50
CA VAL A 399 25.01 -1.95 -15.17
C VAL A 399 26.15 -2.70 -14.50
N THR A 400 26.99 -1.97 -13.76
CA THR A 400 28.04 -2.54 -12.92
C THR A 400 27.43 -3.03 -11.59
N GLU A 401 27.79 -4.25 -11.17
CA GLU A 401 27.52 -4.71 -9.80
C GLU A 401 28.64 -4.22 -8.89
N ASN A 402 28.41 -3.13 -8.16
CA ASN A 402 29.24 -2.82 -6.99
C ASN A 402 28.88 -3.82 -5.87
N ILE A 403 29.76 -4.81 -5.68
CA ILE A 403 29.69 -5.75 -4.55
C ILE A 403 30.17 -5.02 -3.30
N SER A 404 29.39 -4.06 -2.80
CA SER A 404 29.54 -3.49 -1.45
C SER A 404 28.20 -3.60 -0.71
N GLY A 405 27.76 -4.84 -0.57
CA GLY A 405 26.50 -5.18 0.08
C GLY A 405 26.35 -6.68 0.27
N THR A 406 27.36 -7.35 0.82
CA THR A 406 27.18 -8.71 1.34
C THR A 406 26.21 -8.64 2.53
N PRO A 407 25.08 -9.39 2.51
CA PRO A 407 24.29 -9.56 3.70
C PRO A 407 25.07 -10.47 4.63
N VAL A 408 25.60 -9.92 5.72
CA VAL A 408 25.97 -10.75 6.86
C VAL A 408 24.67 -11.32 7.39
N ILE A 409 24.36 -12.58 7.04
CA ILE A 409 23.42 -13.40 7.80
C ILE A 409 24.15 -13.73 9.12
N GLY A 410 24.27 -12.72 9.97
CA GLY A 410 24.69 -12.86 11.33
C GLY A 410 23.46 -13.28 12.11
N ARG A 411 23.43 -14.55 12.56
CA ARG A 411 22.74 -14.88 13.80
C ARG A 411 23.43 -14.09 14.91
N GLY A 412 22.97 -12.87 15.14
CA GLY A 412 23.36 -12.01 16.23
C GLY A 412 22.09 -11.39 16.76
N VAL A 413 21.55 -12.01 17.81
CA VAL A 413 20.57 -11.35 18.68
C VAL A 413 21.31 -10.15 19.25
N MET A 414 21.05 -8.95 18.74
CA MET A 414 21.31 -7.73 19.49
C MET A 414 20.07 -7.51 20.35
N GLU A 415 20.13 -8.03 21.58
CA GLU A 415 19.35 -7.52 22.70
C GLU A 415 19.79 -6.07 22.93
N GLU A 416 19.00 -5.11 22.44
CA GLU A 416 18.99 -3.78 23.06
C GLU A 416 18.02 -3.83 24.24
N SER A 417 18.58 -4.17 25.39
CA SER A 417 17.95 -4.05 26.69
C SER A 417 17.85 -2.57 27.08
N TYR A 418 16.69 -1.96 26.81
CA TYR A 418 16.32 -0.71 27.49
C TYR A 418 15.75 -1.06 28.87
N SER A 419 16.61 -1.08 29.87
CA SER A 419 16.20 -1.11 31.28
C SER A 419 15.80 0.31 31.73
N CYS A 420 14.54 0.45 32.12
CA CYS A 420 14.00 1.63 32.76
C CYS A 420 14.36 1.63 34.25
N SER A 421 15.18 2.59 34.71
CA SER A 421 15.24 3.00 36.13
C SER A 421 15.92 4.36 36.31
N ASP A 422 15.09 5.34 36.64
CA ASP A 422 15.23 6.39 37.66
C ASP A 422 16.49 7.26 37.81
N LYS A 423 16.19 8.57 37.76
CA LYS A 423 16.68 9.71 38.56
C LYS A 423 18.10 10.22 38.29
N GLU A 424 18.16 11.40 37.66
CA GLU A 424 18.78 12.54 38.30
C GLU A 424 18.29 13.89 37.74
N LYS A 425 18.17 14.86 38.66
CA LYS A 425 17.71 16.24 38.48
C LYS A 425 18.75 17.03 37.68
N VAL A 426 18.32 18.11 36.98
CA VAL A 426 18.93 19.46 37.09
C VAL A 426 18.09 20.51 36.34
N LYS A 427 17.59 21.45 37.16
CA LYS A 427 17.35 22.90 37.03
C LYS A 427 16.72 23.49 35.75
N VAL A 428 15.47 23.91 35.94
CA VAL A 428 14.79 25.01 35.25
C VAL A 428 15.38 26.34 35.74
N ALA A 429 15.64 27.28 34.82
CA ALA A 429 15.83 28.68 35.12
C ALA A 429 14.87 29.49 34.24
N ASP A 430 13.87 30.06 34.89
CA ASP A 430 12.97 31.07 34.35
C ASP A 430 13.66 32.43 34.36
N THR A 431 13.53 33.18 33.26
CA THR A 431 13.61 34.64 33.33
C THR A 431 12.50 35.23 32.47
N VAL A 432 11.51 35.80 33.15
CA VAL A 432 10.42 36.59 32.60
C VAL A 432 10.74 38.07 32.80
N THR A 433 10.71 38.84 31.72
CA THR A 433 10.28 40.26 31.63
C THR A 433 9.87 40.45 30.14
N GLY A 434 8.70 40.92 29.70
CA GLY A 434 7.65 41.73 30.29
C GLY A 434 7.67 43.13 29.68
N VAL A 435 7.13 43.34 28.45
CA VAL A 435 6.70 44.68 27.94
C VAL A 435 5.55 44.54 26.91
N GLU A 436 4.38 44.95 27.38
CA GLU A 436 3.30 45.79 26.80
C GLU A 436 2.90 45.82 25.31
N ASN A 437 1.57 45.92 25.18
CA ASN A 437 0.72 46.07 23.99
C ASN A 437 1.04 47.30 23.13
N ASN A 438 0.82 47.17 21.82
CA ASN A 438 0.02 48.12 21.03
C ASN A 438 -0.29 47.56 19.62
N ASP A 439 -1.57 47.39 19.37
CA ASP A 439 -2.19 47.24 18.04
C ASP A 439 -2.42 48.65 17.48
N PRO A 440 -2.31 48.87 16.16
CA PRO A 440 -3.54 49.25 15.48
C PRO A 440 -3.70 48.67 14.07
N SER A 441 -4.92 48.18 13.87
CA SER A 441 -5.69 48.07 12.63
C SER A 441 -5.33 49.02 11.49
N GLY A 442 -5.26 48.48 10.27
CA GLY A 442 -5.18 49.23 9.01
C GLY A 442 -5.64 48.43 7.80
N ASN A 443 -6.97 48.37 7.61
CA ASN A 443 -7.67 47.92 6.41
C ASN A 443 -7.16 48.61 5.14
N LYS A 444 -6.78 47.86 4.08
CA LYS A 444 -7.03 48.25 2.67
C LYS A 444 -7.21 47.02 1.77
N LEU A 445 -8.46 46.81 1.41
CA LEU A 445 -8.92 46.01 0.28
C LEU A 445 -8.39 46.60 -1.04
N LYS A 446 -7.96 45.74 -1.96
CA LYS A 446 -7.95 46.03 -3.39
C LYS A 446 -8.75 44.96 -4.11
N GLU A 447 -9.92 45.36 -4.59
CA GLU A 447 -10.70 44.69 -5.62
C GLU A 447 -9.99 44.85 -6.96
N GLU A 448 -9.78 43.77 -7.72
CA GLU A 448 -9.79 43.83 -9.20
C GLU A 448 -10.42 42.57 -9.80
N ALA A 449 -11.52 42.81 -10.53
CA ALA A 449 -12.07 42.14 -11.70
C ALA A 449 -12.07 40.60 -11.78
N LYS A 450 -13.26 40.02 -11.56
CA LYS A 450 -13.60 38.64 -11.93
C LYS A 450 -14.24 38.64 -13.32
N GLU A 451 -13.43 38.47 -14.36
CA GLU A 451 -13.90 38.20 -15.72
C GLU A 451 -14.41 36.74 -15.77
N LYS A 452 -15.71 36.56 -16.01
CA LYS A 452 -16.31 35.23 -16.19
C LYS A 452 -15.87 34.68 -17.55
N ARG A 453 -14.95 33.71 -17.55
CA ARG A 453 -14.85 32.72 -18.62
C ARG A 453 -15.71 31.53 -18.26
N ASP A 454 -16.70 31.26 -19.10
CA ASP A 454 -17.52 30.05 -19.06
C ASP A 454 -16.64 28.84 -19.41
N ASP A 455 -16.02 28.25 -18.38
CA ASP A 455 -15.38 26.94 -18.50
C ASP A 455 -16.46 25.87 -18.45
N ASN A 456 -16.94 25.48 -19.63
CA ASN A 456 -17.75 24.29 -19.84
C ASN A 456 -16.88 23.04 -19.69
N SER A 457 -16.30 22.84 -18.49
CA SER A 457 -15.65 21.59 -18.13
C SER A 457 -16.73 20.61 -17.69
N LYS A 458 -16.92 19.55 -18.48
CA LYS A 458 -17.72 18.39 -18.09
C LYS A 458 -17.23 17.93 -16.71
N THR A 459 -18.03 18.19 -15.69
CA THR A 459 -17.85 17.59 -14.37
C THR A 459 -18.15 16.10 -14.51
N ASP A 460 -17.11 15.29 -14.71
CA ASP A 460 -17.20 13.85 -14.51
C ASP A 460 -17.55 13.61 -13.04
N SER A 461 -18.84 13.35 -12.79
CA SER A 461 -19.29 12.77 -11.54
C SER A 461 -18.69 11.36 -11.45
N PHE A 462 -17.58 11.25 -10.72
CA PHE A 462 -16.89 9.99 -10.48
C PHE A 462 -17.79 9.07 -9.64
N THR A 463 -18.60 8.25 -10.30
CA THR A 463 -19.20 7.06 -9.68
C THR A 463 -18.08 6.06 -9.43
N GLN A 464 -17.62 6.01 -8.19
CA GLN A 464 -16.56 5.12 -7.73
C GLN A 464 -17.05 3.67 -7.86
N ALA A 465 -16.52 2.96 -8.86
CA ALA A 465 -16.92 1.60 -9.15
C ALA A 465 -16.61 0.67 -7.95
N THR A 466 -17.60 -0.12 -7.53
CA THR A 466 -17.53 -0.98 -6.35
C THR A 466 -16.86 -2.31 -6.69
N HIS A 467 -15.54 -2.33 -6.81
CA HIS A 467 -14.80 -3.57 -7.03
C HIS A 467 -15.00 -4.56 -5.86
N THR A 468 -15.37 -5.81 -6.17
CA THR A 468 -15.64 -6.83 -5.15
C THR A 468 -14.40 -7.07 -4.27
N PRO A 469 -14.48 -6.90 -2.94
CA PRO A 469 -13.31 -7.02 -2.09
C PRO A 469 -12.92 -8.47 -1.82
N PHE A 470 -11.61 -8.71 -1.79
CA PHE A 470 -11.00 -10.02 -1.56
C PHE A 470 -11.42 -11.11 -2.56
N TYR A 471 -10.92 -12.31 -2.32
CA TYR A 471 -11.18 -13.50 -3.13
C TYR A 471 -11.37 -14.72 -2.23
N PHE A 472 -11.97 -15.77 -2.78
CA PHE A 472 -12.04 -17.07 -2.12
C PHE A 472 -11.03 -18.03 -2.74
N THR A 473 -10.49 -18.96 -1.97
CA THR A 473 -9.60 -20.00 -2.49
C THR A 473 -10.28 -21.35 -2.48
N VAL A 474 -10.03 -22.16 -3.52
CA VAL A 474 -10.46 -23.57 -3.54
C VAL A 474 -9.81 -24.35 -2.40
N VAL A 475 -8.55 -24.02 -2.07
CA VAL A 475 -7.76 -24.68 -1.01
C VAL A 475 -8.47 -24.64 0.34
N LYS A 476 -9.04 -23.49 0.70
CA LYS A 476 -9.73 -23.29 1.98
C LYS A 476 -11.17 -23.74 2.00
N HIS A 477 -11.90 -23.48 0.91
CA HIS A 477 -13.36 -23.57 0.91
C HIS A 477 -13.89 -24.84 0.24
N CYS A 478 -13.04 -25.63 -0.44
CA CYS A 478 -13.48 -26.91 -1.00
C CYS A 478 -13.78 -27.91 0.14
N PRO A 479 -15.00 -28.49 0.21
CA PRO A 479 -15.33 -29.50 1.23
C PRO A 479 -14.47 -30.76 1.13
N ASN A 480 -14.12 -31.16 -0.10
CA ASN A 480 -13.33 -32.35 -0.39
C ASN A 480 -11.83 -32.04 -0.37
N LYS A 481 -11.20 -32.21 0.78
CA LYS A 481 -9.74 -32.03 0.93
C LYS A 481 -8.99 -33.03 0.04
N GLY A 482 -8.19 -32.54 -0.91
CA GLY A 482 -7.30 -33.35 -1.76
C GLY A 482 -7.83 -33.68 -3.17
N LYS A 483 -9.10 -33.35 -3.48
CA LYS A 483 -9.63 -33.37 -4.86
C LYS A 483 -10.16 -31.98 -5.18
N TRP A 484 -9.31 -31.14 -5.77
CA TRP A 484 -9.68 -29.78 -6.13
C TRP A 484 -10.20 -29.74 -7.57
N PRO A 485 -11.36 -29.10 -7.82
CA PRO A 485 -11.85 -28.92 -9.17
C PRO A 485 -10.91 -28.03 -9.98
N ARG A 486 -10.95 -28.21 -11.31
CA ARG A 486 -10.19 -27.33 -12.21
C ARG A 486 -10.74 -25.91 -12.09
N MET A 487 -9.85 -24.92 -11.99
CA MET A 487 -10.25 -23.52 -11.85
C MET A 487 -11.20 -23.06 -12.96
N LYS A 488 -11.01 -23.54 -14.20
CA LYS A 488 -11.92 -23.25 -15.32
C LYS A 488 -13.35 -23.71 -15.03
N THR A 489 -13.53 -24.94 -14.53
CA THR A 489 -14.84 -25.50 -14.16
C THR A 489 -15.52 -24.66 -13.08
N VAL A 490 -14.76 -24.22 -12.07
CA VAL A 490 -15.26 -23.34 -11.00
C VAL A 490 -15.78 -22.02 -11.58
N LEU A 491 -15.01 -21.38 -12.47
CA LEU A 491 -15.40 -20.13 -13.12
C LEU A 491 -16.63 -20.31 -14.00
N ASP A 492 -16.70 -21.40 -14.78
CA ASP A 492 -17.82 -21.68 -15.68
C ASP A 492 -19.13 -21.89 -14.90
N ILE A 493 -19.10 -22.63 -13.78
CA ILE A 493 -20.27 -22.84 -12.91
C ILE A 493 -20.70 -21.52 -12.25
N LEU A 494 -19.78 -20.72 -11.71
CA LEU A 494 -20.12 -19.43 -11.12
C LEU A 494 -20.78 -18.49 -12.14
N LYS A 495 -20.24 -18.43 -13.37
CA LYS A 495 -20.79 -17.64 -14.46
C LYS A 495 -22.15 -18.16 -14.94
N ALA A 496 -22.33 -19.48 -15.03
CA ALA A 496 -23.60 -20.09 -15.38
C ALA A 496 -24.71 -19.76 -14.34
N LYS A 497 -24.33 -19.54 -13.08
CA LYS A 497 -25.22 -19.08 -12.01
C LYS A 497 -25.46 -17.56 -11.98
N GLY A 498 -24.93 -16.81 -12.95
CA GLY A 498 -25.10 -15.37 -13.06
C GLY A 498 -24.15 -14.54 -12.21
N HIS A 499 -23.12 -15.14 -11.61
CA HIS A 499 -22.10 -14.40 -10.86
C HIS A 499 -20.95 -13.98 -11.77
N GLN A 500 -20.41 -12.79 -11.53
CA GLN A 500 -19.12 -12.41 -12.11
C GLN A 500 -18.02 -13.17 -11.38
N ALA A 501 -17.07 -13.74 -12.11
CA ALA A 501 -15.93 -14.45 -11.53
C ALA A 501 -14.69 -14.36 -12.43
N ALA A 502 -13.53 -14.12 -11.81
CA ALA A 502 -12.21 -14.15 -12.45
C ALA A 502 -11.17 -14.75 -11.50
N LEU A 503 -10.06 -15.24 -12.06
CA LEU A 503 -8.90 -15.60 -11.26
C LEU A 503 -8.29 -14.34 -10.66
N THR A 504 -7.75 -14.47 -9.45
CA THR A 504 -7.04 -13.37 -8.80
C THR A 504 -5.54 -13.43 -9.04
N ILE A 505 -4.89 -12.27 -9.17
CA ILE A 505 -3.43 -12.16 -9.23
C ILE A 505 -2.76 -12.50 -7.89
N PHE A 506 -3.51 -12.49 -6.79
CA PHE A 506 -2.97 -12.70 -5.44
C PHE A 506 -2.80 -14.18 -5.06
N HIS A 507 -3.43 -15.11 -5.78
CA HIS A 507 -3.40 -16.53 -5.44
C HIS A 507 -3.70 -17.45 -6.63
N HIS A 508 -2.89 -18.50 -6.83
CA HIS A 508 -3.02 -19.43 -7.95
C HIS A 508 -4.35 -20.18 -8.02
N HIS A 509 -4.96 -20.46 -6.87
CA HIS A 509 -6.28 -21.11 -6.75
C HIS A 509 -7.35 -20.15 -6.20
N GLY A 510 -7.14 -18.84 -6.35
CA GLY A 510 -8.05 -17.82 -5.87
C GLY A 510 -9.01 -17.35 -6.96
N VAL A 511 -10.26 -17.13 -6.57
CA VAL A 511 -11.34 -16.61 -7.42
C VAL A 511 -11.92 -15.36 -6.77
N ARG A 512 -11.86 -14.24 -7.47
CA ARG A 512 -12.64 -13.05 -7.12
C ARG A 512 -14.01 -13.18 -7.77
N THR A 513 -15.08 -13.08 -6.99
CA THR A 513 -16.44 -13.28 -7.50
C THR A 513 -17.46 -12.44 -6.73
N THR A 514 -18.56 -12.07 -7.38
CA THR A 514 -19.73 -11.43 -6.73
C THR A 514 -20.61 -12.42 -5.95
N ALA A 515 -20.33 -13.71 -6.01
CA ALA A 515 -21.02 -14.72 -5.21
C ALA A 515 -20.69 -14.57 -3.71
N SER A 516 -21.66 -14.82 -2.84
CA SER A 516 -21.41 -14.97 -1.40
C SER A 516 -20.55 -16.21 -1.12
N LEU A 517 -19.96 -16.29 0.08
CA LEU A 517 -19.18 -17.47 0.46
C LEU A 517 -20.00 -18.77 0.36
N GLN A 518 -21.27 -18.74 0.75
CA GLN A 518 -22.16 -19.90 0.69
C GLN A 518 -22.40 -20.33 -0.77
N GLN A 519 -22.67 -19.38 -1.65
CA GLN A 519 -22.85 -19.64 -3.09
C GLN A 519 -21.57 -20.18 -3.73
N TYR A 520 -20.40 -19.65 -3.34
CA TYR A 520 -19.11 -20.16 -3.80
C TYR A 520 -18.86 -21.60 -3.35
N ILE A 521 -19.12 -21.93 -2.08
CA ILE A 521 -18.99 -23.30 -1.56
C ILE A 521 -19.93 -24.26 -2.30
N GLN A 522 -21.18 -23.84 -2.55
CA GLN A 522 -22.14 -24.64 -3.32
C GLN A 522 -21.64 -24.91 -4.76
N ALA A 523 -21.09 -23.90 -5.43
CA ALA A 523 -20.49 -24.08 -6.74
C ALA A 523 -19.33 -25.09 -6.71
N LEU A 524 -18.50 -25.09 -5.67
CA LEU A 524 -17.42 -26.07 -5.51
C LEU A 524 -17.92 -27.50 -5.26
N GLN A 525 -19.06 -27.67 -4.60
CA GLN A 525 -19.69 -28.99 -4.41
C GLN A 525 -20.14 -29.56 -5.76
N GLU A 526 -20.84 -28.77 -6.56
CA GLU A 526 -21.30 -29.16 -7.90
C GLU A 526 -20.14 -29.51 -8.85
N CYS A 527 -18.99 -28.84 -8.71
CA CYS A 527 -17.80 -29.20 -9.49
C CYS A 527 -17.25 -30.60 -9.17
N ASN A 528 -17.50 -31.13 -7.97
CA ASN A 528 -17.02 -32.45 -7.56
C ASN A 528 -18.00 -33.57 -7.92
N ASP A 529 -19.27 -33.22 -8.10
CA ASP A 529 -20.33 -34.13 -8.51
C ASP A 529 -20.42 -34.27 -10.05
N SER A 530 -19.77 -33.36 -10.79
CA SER A 530 -19.63 -33.34 -12.26
C SER A 530 -18.33 -34.01 -12.71
#